data_AF-A0A7V4Y204-F1
#
_entry.id   AF-A0A7V4Y204-F1
#
_cell.length_a   1.000
_cell.length_b   1.000
_cell.length_c   1.000
_cell.angle_alpha   90.00
_cell.angle_beta   90.00
_cell.angle_gamma   90.00
#
_symmetry.space_group_name_H-M   'P 1'
#
loop_
_entity.id
_entity.type
_entity.pdbx_description
1 polymer ?
#
loop_
_entity_poly.entity_id
_entity_poly.type
_entity_poly.pdbx_seq_one_letter_code
_entity_poly.pdbx_strand_id
1 'polypeptide(L)'
;MIKIIYDPQELTSAQENKVRQISEYPQAVRACLASLSEGKNQTIILVQPVLLQWFKNMASRYPQGAFVFETLDARFAVTQRWGMDIPAHV
;
A
#
# COMPACT_ATOMS: atom_id res chain seq x y z
N MET A 1 -6.06 -12.06 -2.39
CA MET A 1 -4.84 -11.31 -2.77
C MET A 1 -4.73 -10.05 -1.92
N ILE A 2 -3.55 -9.71 -1.40
CA ILE A 2 -3.36 -8.52 -0.57
C ILE A 2 -2.66 -7.43 -1.38
N LYS A 3 -3.31 -6.29 -1.55
CA LYS A 3 -2.77 -5.12 -2.21
C LYS A 3 -2.29 -4.12 -1.15
N ILE A 4 -1.06 -3.66 -1.29
CA ILE A 4 -0.43 -2.69 -0.38
C ILE A 4 -0.07 -1.46 -1.19
N ILE A 5 -0.67 -0.34 -0.82
CA ILE A 5 -0.46 0.95 -1.47
C ILE A 5 0.35 1.82 -0.52
N TYR A 6 1.53 2.26 -0.94
CA TYR A 6 2.31 3.25 -0.22
C TYR A 6 1.91 4.65 -0.70
N ASP A 7 1.30 5.43 0.19
CA ASP A 7 0.81 6.79 -0.06
C ASP A 7 1.34 7.75 1.01
N PRO A 8 2.62 8.18 0.90
CA PRO A 8 3.23 9.04 1.91
C PRO A 8 2.66 10.46 1.93
N GLN A 9 2.00 10.88 0.84
CA GLN A 9 1.44 12.22 0.68
C GLN A 9 -0.08 12.26 0.90
N GLU A 10 -0.67 11.13 1.28
CA GLU A 10 -2.10 11.00 1.53
C GLU A 10 -2.98 11.48 0.36
N LEU A 11 -2.55 11.18 -0.87
CA LEU A 11 -3.22 11.57 -2.12
C LEU A 11 -4.54 10.83 -2.34
N THR A 12 -4.72 9.68 -1.69
CA THR A 12 -5.97 8.92 -1.75
C THR A 12 -6.99 9.45 -0.76
N SER A 13 -8.23 9.63 -1.23
CA SER A 13 -9.38 9.97 -0.39
C SER A 13 -9.92 8.79 0.41
N ALA A 14 -9.46 7.56 0.12
CA ALA A 14 -9.85 6.37 0.85
C ALA A 14 -9.28 6.39 2.27
N GLN A 15 -10.18 6.43 3.27
CA GLN A 15 -9.83 6.36 4.69
C GLN A 15 -9.81 4.92 5.23
N GLU A 16 -10.53 4.02 4.55
CA GLU A 16 -10.62 2.62 4.96
C GLU A 16 -9.28 1.90 4.77
N ASN A 17 -8.92 1.05 5.74
CA ASN A 17 -7.70 0.25 5.73
C ASN A 17 -6.38 1.05 5.64
N LYS A 18 -6.41 2.33 6.04
CA LYS A 18 -5.22 3.18 6.13
C LYS A 18 -4.49 2.94 7.46
N VAL A 19 -3.22 2.57 7.38
CA VAL A 19 -2.34 2.33 8.53
C VAL A 19 -1.41 3.52 8.66
N ARG A 20 -1.65 4.34 9.68
CA ARG A 20 -0.95 5.62 9.85
C ARG A 20 0.21 5.53 10.84
N GLN A 21 0.12 4.64 11.82
CA GLN A 21 1.09 4.49 12.89
C GLN A 21 1.76 3.12 12.86
N ILE A 22 3.03 3.08 13.32
CA ILE A 22 3.76 1.81 13.47
C ILE A 22 3.10 0.84 14.46
N SER A 23 2.38 1.37 15.45
CA SER A 23 1.64 0.61 16.46
C SER A 23 0.48 -0.21 15.86
N GLU A 24 -0.06 0.23 14.72
CA GLU A 24 -1.16 -0.44 14.02
C GLU A 24 -0.68 -1.65 13.20
N TYR A 25 0.63 -1.77 12.97
CA TYR A 25 1.22 -2.83 12.13
C TYR A 25 0.79 -4.25 12.54
N PRO A 26 0.85 -4.68 13.83
CA PRO A 26 0.47 -6.03 14.20
C PRO A 26 -1.00 -6.34 13.91
N GLN A 27 -1.89 -5.35 14.04
CA GLN A 27 -3.31 -5.52 13.72
C GLN A 27 -3.51 -5.62 12.22
N ALA A 28 -2.85 -4.76 11.44
CA ALA A 28 -2.93 -4.78 9.98
C ALA A 28 -2.41 -6.12 9.40
N VAL A 29 -1.32 -6.67 9.95
CA VAL A 29 -0.81 -8.00 9.56
C VAL A 29 -1.83 -9.09 9.88
N ARG A 30 -2.42 -9.10 11.08
CA ARG A 30 -3.47 -10.09 11.43
C ARG A 30 -4.64 -10.04 10.46
N ALA A 31 -5.09 -8.84 10.09
CA ALA A 31 -6.15 -8.67 9.10
C ALA A 31 -5.75 -9.22 7.72
N CYS A 32 -4.51 -8.97 7.27
CA CYS A 32 -4.00 -9.56 6.01
C CYS A 32 -4.06 -11.07 6.02
N LEU A 33 -3.59 -11.69 7.10
CA LEU A 33 -3.50 -13.14 7.21
C LEU A 33 -4.88 -13.79 7.26
N ALA A 34 -5.83 -13.17 7.98
CA ALA A 34 -7.22 -13.59 7.95
C ALA A 34 -7.79 -13.52 6.54
N SER A 35 -7.64 -12.39 5.85
CA SER A 35 -8.10 -12.22 4.47
C SER A 35 -7.46 -13.21 3.49
N LEU A 36 -6.17 -13.53 3.66
CA LEU A 36 -5.48 -14.55 2.88
C LEU A 36 -6.06 -15.94 3.11
N SER A 37 -6.33 -16.31 4.36
CA SER A 37 -6.93 -17.61 4.70
C SER A 37 -8.37 -17.76 4.18
N GLU A 38 -9.12 -16.65 4.13
CA GLU A 38 -10.49 -16.62 3.62
C GLU A 38 -10.56 -16.48 2.09
N GLY A 39 -9.42 -16.38 1.40
CA GLY A 39 -9.36 -16.14 -0.04
C GLY A 39 -9.89 -14.76 -0.47
N LYS A 40 -10.04 -13.82 0.47
CA LYS A 40 -10.55 -12.48 0.21
C LYS A 40 -9.46 -11.56 -0.33
N ASN A 41 -9.90 -10.57 -1.11
CA ASN A 41 -9.03 -9.48 -1.55
C ASN A 41 -9.09 -8.35 -0.52
N GLN A 42 -7.93 -7.83 -0.14
CA GLN A 42 -7.81 -6.73 0.80
C GLN A 42 -6.82 -5.70 0.27
N THR A 43 -7.16 -4.43 0.41
CA THR A 43 -6.25 -3.32 0.12
C THR A 43 -5.88 -2.63 1.42
N ILE A 44 -4.60 -2.33 1.61
CA ILE A 44 -4.07 -1.60 2.76
C ILE A 44 -3.29 -0.41 2.24
N ILE A 45 -3.52 0.75 2.86
CA ILE A 45 -2.84 1.99 2.51
C ILE A 45 -1.85 2.32 3.62
N LEU A 46 -0.58 2.48 3.29
CA LEU A 46 0.50 2.77 4.22
C LEU A 46 0.99 4.19 4.01
N VAL A 47 1.12 4.95 5.09
CA VAL A 47 1.67 6.32 5.03
C VAL A 47 3.17 6.32 5.33
N GLN A 48 3.63 5.44 6.22
CA GLN A 48 5.02 5.46 6.67
C GLN A 48 5.92 4.50 5.87
N PRO A 49 7.14 4.92 5.49
CA PRO A 49 8.09 4.07 4.75
C PRO A 49 8.52 2.84 5.55
N VAL A 50 8.60 2.96 6.88
CA VAL A 50 8.95 1.85 7.78
C VAL A 50 7.92 0.72 7.68
N LEU A 51 6.62 1.07 7.63
CA LEU A 51 5.54 0.10 7.45
C LEU A 51 5.69 -0.63 6.11
N LEU A 52 5.96 0.10 5.03
CA LEU A 52 6.18 -0.50 3.71
C LEU A 52 7.30 -1.54 3.75
N GLN A 53 8.43 -1.21 4.37
CA GLN A 53 9.56 -2.13 4.47
C GLN A 53 9.21 -3.38 5.30
N TRP A 54 8.49 -3.20 6.42
CA TRP A 54 8.05 -4.32 7.25
C TRP A 54 7.08 -5.24 6.50
N PHE A 55 6.13 -4.67 5.76
CA PHE A 55 5.22 -5.43 4.91
C PHE A 55 5.95 -6.19 3.79
N LYS A 56 6.96 -5.60 3.14
CA LYS A 56 7.82 -6.30 2.17
C LYS A 56 8.57 -7.47 2.80
N ASN A 57 9.13 -7.28 3.99
CA ASN A 57 9.83 -8.33 4.74
C ASN A 57 8.91 -9.47 5.19
N MET A 58 7.63 -9.17 5.46
CA MET A 58 6.63 -10.17 5.79
C MET A 58 6.16 -10.92 4.53
N ALA A 59 5.89 -10.19 3.44
CA ALA A 59 5.42 -10.76 2.18
C ALA A 59 6.42 -11.72 1.52
N SER A 60 7.73 -11.56 1.75
CA SER A 60 8.77 -12.46 1.23
C SER A 60 8.65 -13.91 1.72
N ARG A 61 7.85 -14.16 2.76
CA ARG A 61 7.58 -15.50 3.30
C ARG A 61 6.42 -16.22 2.60
N TYR A 62 5.75 -15.56 1.65
CA TYR A 62 4.58 -16.08 0.96
C TYR A 62 4.84 -16.27 -0.54
N PRO A 63 4.06 -17.12 -1.23
CA PRO A 63 4.19 -17.31 -2.67
C PRO A 63 4.06 -16.00 -3.45
N GLN A 64 4.74 -15.93 -4.60
CA GLN A 64 4.62 -14.78 -5.49
C GLN A 64 3.16 -14.57 -5.92
N GLY A 65 2.72 -13.31 -5.95
CA GLY A 65 1.35 -12.94 -6.27
C GLY A 65 0.39 -12.92 -5.07
N ALA A 66 0.79 -13.39 -3.88
CA ALA A 66 -0.02 -13.25 -2.67
C ALA A 66 -0.13 -11.78 -2.21
N PHE A 67 0.96 -11.02 -2.40
CA PHE A 67 1.07 -9.59 -2.09
C PHE A 67 1.48 -8.79 -3.33
N VAL A 68 0.80 -7.67 -3.56
CA VAL A 68 1.12 -6.69 -4.61
C VAL A 68 1.41 -5.36 -3.95
N PHE A 69 2.51 -4.72 -4.34
CA PHE A 69 2.95 -3.44 -3.81
C PHE A 69 2.87 -2.36 -4.88
N GLU A 70 2.22 -1.25 -4.56
CA GLU A 70 2.13 -0.06 -5.41
C GLU A 70 2.55 1.18 -4.61
N THR A 71 3.12 2.17 -5.28
CA THR A 71 3.44 3.47 -4.68
C THR A 71 2.63 4.55 -5.39
N LEU A 72 1.90 5.34 -4.62
CA LEU A 72 1.27 6.57 -5.08
C LEU A 72 2.29 7.72 -5.01
N ASP A 73 2.69 8.20 -6.18
CA ASP A 73 3.49 9.41 -6.34
C ASP A 73 2.58 10.54 -6.85
N ALA A 74 2.70 11.76 -6.31
CA ALA A 74 1.96 12.93 -6.80
C ALA A 74 2.18 13.18 -8.29
N ARG A 75 3.37 12.91 -8.83
CA ARG A 75 3.61 13.04 -10.27
C ARG A 75 2.72 12.08 -11.05
N PHE A 76 2.71 10.81 -10.63
CA PHE A 76 1.85 9.79 -11.23
C PHE A 76 0.36 10.12 -11.05
N ALA A 77 -0.05 10.60 -9.88
CA ALA A 77 -1.44 10.97 -9.59
C ALA A 77 -1.91 12.17 -10.42
N VAL A 78 -1.07 13.19 -10.62
CA VAL A 78 -1.37 14.35 -11.47
C VAL A 78 -1.39 13.93 -12.94
N THR A 79 -0.42 13.15 -13.42
CA THR A 79 -0.43 12.62 -14.80
C THR A 79 -1.68 11.78 -15.07
N GLN A 80 -2.09 10.91 -14.13
CA GLN A 80 -3.31 10.10 -14.25
C GLN A 80 -4.59 10.97 -14.23
N ARG A 81 -4.66 12.02 -13.41
CA ARG A 81 -5.86 12.86 -13.28
C ARG A 81 -5.99 13.91 -14.37
N TRP A 82 -4.89 14.48 -14.84
CA TRP A 82 -4.89 15.65 -15.74
C TRP A 82 -4.41 15.30 -17.16
N GLY A 83 -3.92 14.08 -17.41
CA GLY A 83 -3.46 13.66 -18.73
C GLY A 83 -2.22 14.40 -19.22
N MET A 84 -1.44 14.99 -18.31
CA MET A 84 -0.24 15.76 -18.62
C MET A 84 1.02 14.99 -18.23
N ASP A 85 1.96 14.85 -19.16
CA ASP A 85 3.32 14.38 -18.87
C ASP A 85 4.08 15.46 -18.11
N ILE A 86 4.45 15.18 -16.87
CA ILE A 86 5.28 16.07 -16.06
C ILE A 86 6.75 15.77 -16.38
N PRO A 87 7.55 16.76 -16.83
CA PRO A 87 8.96 16.57 -17.12
C PRO A 87 9.75 16.00 -15.93
N ALA A 88 10.69 15.10 -16.20
CA ALA A 88 11.48 14.44 -15.15
C ALA A 88 12.39 15.39 -14.35
N HIS A 89 12.61 16.61 -14.86
CA HIS A 89 13.54 17.61 -14.34
C HIS A 89 12.83 18.97 -14.24
N VAL A 90 12.77 19.49 -13.01
CA VAL A 90 12.53 20.90 -12.66
C VAL A 90 13.78 21.37 -11.93
#